data_AF-E0UBI3-F1
#
_entry.id   AF-E0UBI3-F1
#
_cell.length_a   1.000
_cell.length_b   1.000
_cell.length_c   1.000
_cell.angle_alpha   90.00
_cell.angle_beta   90.00
_cell.angle_gamma   90.00
#
_symmetry.space_group_name_H-M   'P 1'
#
loop_
_entity.id
_entity.type
_entity.pdbx_description
1 polymer ?
#
loop_
_entity_poly.entity_id
_entity_poly.type
_entity_poly.pdbx_seq_one_letter_code
_entity_poly.pdbx_strand_id
1 'polypeptide(L)'
;MISDHLVIELRAVLQVQNQILRQFDQAVSETEEKLSDVSQQAQQIAELEKLMAEIESSIDWLEEEDLNDFEAYEILQLYERRQASVSQELVKIGFKDWNSFVRQCQNYCLQEGLEPLAPYEAMLTEKDLQKLKDESYNAQFKWDKWDYIFVGASGVLAALTDFLVVRIPASINSGQYAGQLGSPLTAWLKQYNMNNANDWFAQWAKELEKTCKTPYDNQSLLGGMSPNSHRFQSLGHDPVLGFVFGVLDIMKGTITGFSYDKLTGNHLFVNAVVRPDYEPVGLIEAFLKHLGHLVSDVATPQGLPVPFMSLFQGLNINSFWKEDRTIAETARRMYLDGYDFRHFLVSGITPGVIEMILRAYMMLRHYSEGKETNLSINSHPKYRSMLLAAHTIAALGNAGKIALMQNNPLAINPAQWLALLRYLIPSVKYWLFDQHRFRLEHQNKINEEGWNNLLNNSDALLEVVCKSESSLIQLGTI
;
A
#
# COMPACT_ATOMS: atom_id res chain seq x y z
N MET A 1 23.39 22.05 23.08
CA MET A 1 21.99 21.77 23.42
C MET A 1 21.41 23.05 24.02
N ILE A 2 20.28 23.52 23.49
CA ILE A 2 19.55 24.67 24.05
C ILE A 2 18.96 24.23 25.41
N SER A 3 19.07 25.07 26.45
CA SER A 3 18.51 24.73 27.77
C SER A 3 16.98 24.88 27.77
N ASP A 4 16.28 24.03 28.51
CA ASP A 4 14.81 24.12 28.66
C ASP A 4 14.35 25.50 29.15
N HIS A 5 15.21 26.16 29.94
CA HIS A 5 14.99 27.54 30.40
C HIS A 5 14.96 28.53 29.23
N LEU A 6 15.93 28.45 28.31
CA LEU A 6 15.97 29.35 27.15
C LEU A 6 14.77 29.14 26.23
N VAL A 7 14.28 27.89 26.10
CA VAL A 7 13.07 27.59 25.31
C VAL A 7 11.84 28.29 25.90
N ILE A 8 11.70 28.30 27.22
CA ILE A 8 10.57 28.97 27.89
C ILE A 8 10.65 30.49 27.70
N GLU A 9 11.85 31.08 27.80
CA GLU A 9 12.06 32.51 27.56
C GLU A 9 11.73 32.90 26.12
N LEU A 10 12.18 32.11 25.15
CA LEU A 10 11.91 32.33 23.73
C LEU A 10 10.42 32.27 23.40
N ARG A 11 9.62 31.43 24.09
CA ARG A 11 8.16 31.35 23.84
C ARG A 11 7.47 32.67 24.09
N ALA A 12 7.77 33.32 25.21
CA ALA A 12 7.19 34.62 25.53
C ALA A 12 7.55 35.67 24.48
N VAL A 13 8.81 35.68 24.03
CA VAL A 13 9.30 36.59 22.99
C VAL A 13 8.60 36.34 21.64
N LEU A 14 8.54 35.09 21.20
CA LEU A 14 7.90 34.70 19.94
C LEU A 14 6.41 35.04 19.91
N GLN A 15 5.74 34.93 21.06
CA GLN A 15 4.32 35.25 21.16
C GLN A 15 4.04 36.74 21.02
N VAL A 16 4.87 37.58 21.65
CA VAL A 16 4.82 39.04 21.44
C VAL A 16 5.12 39.39 19.99
N GLN A 17 6.15 38.77 19.41
CA GLN A 17 6.50 38.97 18.00
C GLN A 17 5.34 38.61 17.06
N ASN A 18 4.70 37.46 17.28
CA ASN A 18 3.55 37.04 16.47
C ASN A 18 2.36 38.01 16.60
N GLN A 19 2.06 38.47 17.81
CA GLN A 19 0.99 39.46 18.02
C GLN A 19 1.29 40.78 17.30
N ILE A 20 2.52 41.26 17.40
CA ILE A 20 2.97 42.48 16.71
C ILE A 20 2.85 42.30 15.19
N LEU A 21 3.31 41.16 14.65
CA LEU A 21 3.18 40.86 13.22
C LEU A 21 1.72 40.83 12.77
N ARG A 22 0.80 40.25 13.54
CA ARG A 22 -0.64 40.28 13.23
C ARG A 22 -1.21 41.68 13.24
N GLN A 23 -0.83 42.51 14.22
CA GLN A 23 -1.24 43.91 14.28
C GLN A 23 -0.72 44.71 13.07
N PHE A 24 0.53 44.46 12.65
CA PHE A 24 1.09 45.04 11.44
C PHE A 24 0.36 44.56 10.19
N ASP A 25 0.09 43.26 10.05
CA ASP A 25 -0.59 42.71 8.87
C ASP A 25 -2.02 43.26 8.75
N GLN A 26 -2.72 43.41 9.88
CA GLN A 26 -4.01 44.08 9.92
C GLN A 26 -3.91 45.56 9.56
N ALA A 27 -2.93 46.29 10.10
CA ALA A 27 -2.72 47.70 9.78
C ALA A 27 -2.35 47.89 8.30
N VAL A 28 -1.51 47.03 7.73
CA VAL A 28 -1.15 47.02 6.31
C VAL A 28 -2.38 46.72 5.46
N SER A 29 -3.17 45.70 5.81
CA SER A 29 -4.41 45.37 5.09
C SER A 29 -5.41 46.53 5.12
N GLU A 30 -5.58 47.20 6.27
CA GLU A 30 -6.41 48.41 6.40
C GLU A 30 -5.86 49.58 5.59
N THR A 31 -4.53 49.66 5.44
CA THR A 31 -3.86 50.70 4.64
C THR A 31 -3.99 50.39 3.15
N GLU A 32 -3.85 49.14 2.73
CA GLU A 32 -4.09 48.66 1.36
C GLU A 32 -5.55 48.87 0.94
N GLU A 33 -6.51 48.61 1.84
CA GLU A 33 -7.93 48.88 1.60
C GLU A 33 -8.18 50.39 1.41
N LYS A 34 -7.55 51.23 2.24
CA LYS A 34 -7.58 52.71 2.10
C LYS A 34 -6.82 53.23 0.87
N LEU A 35 -5.80 52.52 0.41
CA LEU A 35 -5.01 52.83 -0.79
C LEU A 35 -5.69 52.32 -2.06
N SER A 36 -6.57 51.32 -1.97
CA SER A 36 -7.34 50.81 -3.12
C SER A 36 -8.28 51.88 -3.74
N ASP A 37 -8.60 52.92 -2.97
CA ASP A 37 -9.41 54.08 -3.38
C ASP A 37 -8.57 55.27 -3.89
N VAL A 38 -7.23 55.15 -3.93
CA VAL A 38 -6.32 56.21 -4.40
C VAL A 38 -5.59 55.72 -5.65
N SER A 39 -6.27 55.81 -6.79
CA SER A 39 -5.71 55.58 -8.13
C SER A 39 -4.71 56.66 -8.59
N GLN A 40 -3.88 57.19 -7.68
CA GLN A 40 -3.04 58.34 -7.94
C GLN A 40 -1.70 58.33 -7.17
N GLN A 41 -1.06 57.16 -7.05
CA GLN A 41 0.33 57.04 -6.58
C GLN A 41 1.24 56.20 -7.50
N ALA A 42 0.83 55.96 -8.76
CA ALA A 42 1.70 55.36 -9.77
C ALA A 42 2.92 56.24 -10.15
N GLN A 43 2.90 57.52 -9.76
CA GLN A 43 3.90 58.51 -10.19
C GLN A 43 5.15 58.54 -9.30
N GLN A 44 5.03 58.19 -8.00
CA GLN A 44 6.17 58.14 -7.07
C GLN A 44 6.97 56.84 -7.20
N ILE A 45 6.30 55.73 -7.53
CA ILE A 45 6.97 54.43 -7.80
C ILE A 45 7.80 54.53 -9.08
N ALA A 46 7.30 55.21 -10.12
CA ALA A 46 8.03 55.44 -11.36
C ALA A 46 9.27 56.34 -11.19
N GLU A 47 9.26 57.28 -10.23
CA GLU A 47 10.45 58.10 -9.89
C GLU A 47 11.52 57.29 -9.14
N LEU A 48 11.11 56.33 -8.30
CA LEU A 48 12.00 55.40 -7.61
C LEU A 48 12.65 54.39 -8.56
N GLU A 49 11.88 53.85 -9.52
CA GLU A 49 12.43 52.99 -10.59
C GLU A 49 13.44 53.73 -11.46
N LYS A 50 13.20 55.03 -11.73
CA LYS A 50 14.13 55.87 -12.50
C LYS A 50 15.43 56.17 -11.73
N LEU A 51 15.35 56.42 -10.42
CA LEU A 51 16.53 56.61 -9.57
C LEU A 51 17.35 55.32 -9.42
N MET A 52 16.69 54.16 -9.33
CA MET A 52 17.37 52.87 -9.33
C MET A 52 18.10 52.61 -10.65
N ALA A 53 17.49 52.92 -11.80
CA ALA A 53 18.11 52.77 -13.10
C ALA A 53 19.33 53.71 -13.31
N GLU A 54 19.30 54.93 -12.75
CA GLU A 54 20.45 55.86 -12.76
C GLU A 54 21.60 55.39 -11.87
N ILE A 55 21.30 54.71 -10.75
CA ILE A 55 22.31 54.11 -9.86
C ILE A 55 22.93 52.86 -10.51
N GLU A 56 22.14 52.00 -11.15
CA GLU A 56 22.66 50.82 -11.86
C GLU A 56 23.55 51.20 -13.05
N SER A 57 23.26 52.31 -13.75
CA SER A 57 24.11 52.77 -14.86
C SER A 57 25.43 53.42 -14.42
N SER A 58 25.61 53.67 -13.12
CA SER A 58 26.84 54.26 -12.56
C SER A 58 27.76 53.22 -11.90
N ILE A 59 27.37 51.94 -11.90
CA ILE A 59 28.17 50.80 -11.41
C ILE A 59 29.30 50.41 -12.40
N ASP A 60 29.15 50.69 -13.70
CA ASP A 60 30.14 50.39 -14.74
C ASP A 60 31.41 51.28 -14.69
N TRP A 61 31.54 52.17 -13.69
CA TRP A 61 32.71 53.05 -13.49
C TRP A 61 33.68 52.57 -12.40
N LEU A 62 33.48 51.38 -11.82
CA LEU A 62 34.41 50.80 -10.86
C LEU A 62 35.37 49.86 -11.58
N GLU A 63 36.61 50.30 -11.79
CA GLU A 63 37.68 49.47 -12.33
C GLU A 63 38.33 48.64 -11.21
N GLU A 64 38.90 47.48 -11.56
CA GLU A 64 39.57 46.54 -10.63
C GLU A 64 40.76 47.17 -9.85
N GLU A 65 41.24 48.35 -10.27
CA GLU A 65 42.28 49.13 -9.59
C GLU A 65 41.75 49.96 -8.40
N ASP A 66 40.44 50.24 -8.29
CA ASP A 66 39.82 50.98 -7.17
C ASP A 66 39.68 50.12 -5.89
N LEU A 67 39.86 48.81 -5.99
CA LEU A 67 39.76 47.85 -4.86
C LEU A 67 41.11 47.55 -4.18
N ASN A 68 42.22 48.10 -4.69
CA ASN A 68 43.55 47.88 -4.11
C ASN A 68 43.79 48.66 -2.80
N ASP A 69 42.92 49.61 -2.45
CA ASP A 69 43.01 50.43 -1.22
C ASP A 69 42.17 49.87 -0.05
N PHE A 70 41.62 48.65 -0.16
CA PHE A 70 40.78 48.08 0.89
C PHE A 70 41.63 47.59 2.09
N GLU A 71 41.88 48.48 3.05
CA GLU A 71 42.57 48.14 4.29
C GLU A 71 41.65 47.36 5.25
N ALA A 72 42.10 46.22 5.77
CA ALA A 72 41.33 45.35 6.68
C ALA A 72 40.81 46.05 7.97
N TYR A 73 41.35 47.23 8.31
CA TYR A 73 40.87 48.09 9.39
C TYR A 73 39.48 48.71 9.12
N GLU A 74 39.12 48.95 7.86
CA GLU A 74 37.82 49.52 7.50
C GLU A 74 36.66 48.55 7.77
N ILE A 75 36.91 47.24 7.66
CA ILE A 75 35.95 46.19 8.06
C ILE A 75 35.65 46.27 9.56
N LEU A 76 36.67 46.48 10.38
CA LEU A 76 36.55 46.62 11.83
C LEU A 76 35.74 47.87 12.18
N GLN A 77 35.99 49.00 11.51
CA GLN A 77 35.19 50.22 11.67
C GLN A 77 33.74 50.04 11.21
N LEU A 78 33.50 49.33 10.11
CA LEU A 78 32.16 49.01 9.64
C LEU A 78 31.42 48.12 10.64
N TYR A 79 32.10 47.15 11.23
CA TYR A 79 31.53 46.29 12.26
C TYR A 79 31.21 47.07 13.53
N GLU A 80 32.11 47.92 14.00
CA GLU A 80 31.87 48.81 15.15
C GLU A 80 30.74 49.80 14.87
N ARG A 81 30.67 50.37 13.66
CA ARG A 81 29.59 51.27 13.25
C ARG A 81 28.25 50.54 13.16
N ARG A 82 28.23 49.31 12.64
CA ARG A 82 27.03 48.45 12.61
C ARG A 82 26.61 48.05 14.02
N GLN A 83 27.54 47.64 14.87
CA GLN A 83 27.28 47.28 16.26
C GLN A 83 26.78 48.48 17.06
N ALA A 84 27.32 49.67 16.81
CA ALA A 84 26.84 50.93 17.39
C ALA A 84 25.44 51.27 16.88
N SER A 85 25.18 51.11 15.58
CA SER A 85 23.85 51.34 14.98
C SER A 85 22.80 50.36 15.55
N VAL A 86 23.11 49.07 15.60
CA VAL A 86 22.25 48.04 16.21
C VAL A 86 22.06 48.34 17.69
N SER A 87 23.12 48.71 18.42
CA SER A 87 23.00 49.11 19.83
C SER A 87 22.12 50.35 20.00
N GLN A 88 22.20 51.33 19.10
CA GLN A 88 21.33 52.50 19.11
C GLN A 88 19.87 52.12 18.83
N GLU A 89 19.61 51.26 17.85
CA GLU A 89 18.26 50.74 17.56
C GLU A 89 17.70 49.92 18.74
N LEU A 90 18.52 49.06 19.34
CA LEU A 90 18.17 48.31 20.55
C LEU A 90 17.85 49.24 21.72
N VAL A 91 18.62 50.31 21.90
CA VAL A 91 18.33 51.34 22.92
C VAL A 91 17.05 52.10 22.61
N LYS A 92 16.76 52.42 21.34
CA LYS A 92 15.51 53.08 20.93
C LYS A 92 14.28 52.23 21.26
N ILE A 93 14.37 50.91 21.11
CA ILE A 93 13.31 49.96 21.50
C ILE A 93 13.33 49.60 23.00
N GLY A 94 14.21 50.22 23.79
CA GLY A 94 14.27 50.03 25.25
C GLY A 94 14.92 48.73 25.72
N PHE A 95 15.67 48.04 24.84
CA PHE A 95 16.41 46.84 25.17
C PHE A 95 17.61 47.18 26.07
N LYS A 96 17.74 46.48 27.21
CA LYS A 96 18.84 46.65 28.17
C LYS A 96 19.69 45.39 28.29
N ASP A 97 19.03 44.27 28.52
CA ASP A 97 19.61 42.95 28.63
C ASP A 97 18.53 41.90 28.29
N TRP A 98 18.95 40.68 27.99
CA TRP A 98 18.05 39.59 27.61
C TRP A 98 16.96 39.33 28.65
N ASN A 99 17.30 39.33 29.95
CA ASN A 99 16.33 39.07 31.01
C ASN A 99 15.31 40.21 31.13
N SER A 100 15.76 41.46 31.01
CA SER A 100 14.86 42.62 30.96
C SER A 100 13.94 42.57 29.75
N PHE A 101 14.44 42.17 28.58
CA PHE A 101 13.65 42.03 27.36
C PHE A 101 12.60 40.93 27.47
N VAL A 102 12.99 39.73 27.92
CA VAL A 102 12.05 38.63 28.19
C VAL A 102 10.98 39.07 29.19
N ARG A 103 11.37 39.80 30.25
CA ARG A 103 10.42 40.31 31.24
C ARG A 103 9.47 41.37 30.67
N GLN A 104 9.94 42.22 29.75
CA GLN A 104 9.09 43.15 29.00
C GLN A 104 8.09 42.40 28.11
N CYS A 105 8.54 41.36 27.38
CA CYS A 105 7.66 40.52 26.57
C CYS A 105 6.60 39.79 27.43
N GLN A 106 7.00 39.24 28.58
CA GLN A 106 6.07 38.61 29.52
C GLN A 106 5.03 39.60 30.06
N ASN A 107 5.45 40.81 30.42
CA ASN A 107 4.53 41.86 30.86
C ASN A 107 3.56 42.28 29.74
N TYR A 108 4.04 42.40 28.50
CA TYR A 108 3.21 42.69 27.34
C TYR A 108 2.18 41.57 27.10
N CYS A 109 2.60 40.30 27.17
CA CYS A 109 1.67 39.17 27.08
C CYS A 109 0.57 39.26 28.15
N LEU A 110 0.92 39.59 29.40
CA LEU A 110 -0.08 39.76 30.47
C LEU A 110 -1.03 40.94 30.22
N GLN A 111 -0.54 42.05 29.67
CA GLN A 111 -1.35 43.24 29.37
C GLN A 111 -2.34 42.99 28.24
N GLU A 112 -1.91 42.30 27.19
CA GLU A 112 -2.75 41.96 26.02
C GLU A 112 -3.57 40.68 26.22
N GLY A 113 -3.49 40.04 27.40
CA GLY A 113 -4.22 38.81 27.71
C GLY A 113 -3.74 37.56 26.95
N LEU A 114 -2.49 37.56 26.48
CA LEU A 114 -1.84 36.45 25.79
C LEU A 114 -1.28 35.45 26.80
N GLU A 115 -1.49 34.15 26.56
CA GLU A 115 -0.96 33.08 27.41
C GLU A 115 0.51 32.77 27.08
N PRO A 116 1.52 33.14 27.91
CA PRO A 116 2.95 33.06 27.55
C PRO A 116 3.49 31.65 27.29
N LEU A 117 2.71 30.64 27.68
CA LEU A 117 3.03 29.21 27.53
C LEU A 117 2.15 28.55 26.46
N ALA A 118 1.46 29.34 25.64
CA ALA A 118 0.63 28.82 24.57
C ALA A 118 1.44 27.83 23.70
N PRO A 119 0.84 26.70 23.29
CA PRO A 119 1.49 25.78 22.38
C PRO A 119 1.77 26.51 21.05
N TYR A 120 2.86 26.14 20.37
CA TYR A 120 3.23 26.75 19.07
C TYR A 120 2.10 26.66 18.04
N GLU A 121 1.22 25.67 18.17
CA GLU A 121 0.00 25.51 17.35
C GLU A 121 -0.93 26.72 17.43
N ALA A 122 -0.96 27.45 18.55
CA ALA A 122 -1.75 28.66 18.71
C ALA A 122 -1.22 29.83 17.85
N MET A 123 0.04 29.74 17.40
CA MET A 123 0.67 30.75 16.55
C MET A 123 0.40 30.51 15.06
N LEU A 124 -0.02 29.30 14.68
CA LEU A 124 -0.29 28.91 13.31
C LEU A 124 -1.51 29.64 12.73
N THR A 125 -1.45 29.96 11.45
CA THR A 125 -2.61 30.48 10.71
C THR A 125 -3.57 29.34 10.32
N GLU A 126 -4.80 29.66 9.93
CA GLU A 126 -5.74 28.65 9.41
C GLU A 126 -5.17 27.93 8.17
N LYS A 127 -4.38 28.64 7.34
CA LYS A 127 -3.67 28.05 6.19
C LYS A 127 -2.62 27.03 6.66
N ASP A 128 -1.87 27.33 7.71
CA ASP A 128 -0.87 26.42 8.27
C ASP A 128 -1.52 25.19 8.90
N LEU A 129 -2.63 25.38 9.63
CA LEU A 129 -3.42 24.28 10.19
C LEU A 129 -4.02 23.39 9.10
N GLN A 130 -4.48 23.97 8.00
CA GLN A 130 -4.99 23.22 6.85
C GLN A 130 -3.89 22.44 6.15
N LYS A 131 -2.71 23.04 5.97
CA LYS A 131 -1.52 22.36 5.46
C LYS A 131 -1.11 21.18 6.33
N LEU A 132 -1.09 21.34 7.66
CA LEU A 132 -0.82 20.24 8.60
C LEU A 132 -1.86 19.11 8.53
N LYS A 133 -3.14 19.45 8.31
CA LYS A 133 -4.20 18.44 8.12
C LYS A 133 -4.00 17.67 6.81
N ASP A 134 -3.60 18.34 5.73
CA ASP A 134 -3.38 17.72 4.43
C ASP A 134 -2.08 16.90 4.38
N GLU A 135 -1.06 17.31 5.12
CA GLU A 135 0.18 16.56 5.33
C GLU A 135 0.03 15.44 6.38
N SER A 136 -1.10 15.38 7.08
CA SER A 136 -1.32 14.39 8.13
C SER A 136 -1.22 12.96 7.58
N TYR A 137 -0.65 12.07 8.38
CA TYR A 137 -0.50 10.66 8.02
C TYR A 137 -1.81 9.98 7.60
N ASN A 138 -2.96 10.46 8.08
CA ASN A 138 -4.26 9.88 7.72
C ASN A 138 -4.78 10.38 6.36
N ALA A 139 -4.29 11.51 5.84
CA ALA A 139 -4.70 12.06 4.56
C ALA A 139 -4.40 11.10 3.39
N GLN A 140 -3.31 10.32 3.48
CA GLN A 140 -2.95 9.31 2.46
C GLN A 140 -3.96 8.14 2.33
N PHE A 141 -4.89 7.99 3.28
CA PHE A 141 -5.95 6.99 3.25
C PHE A 141 -7.31 7.58 2.86
N LYS A 142 -7.42 8.90 2.69
CA LYS A 142 -8.69 9.57 2.43
C LYS A 142 -9.23 9.20 1.05
N TRP A 143 -10.49 8.78 1.02
CA TRP A 143 -11.22 8.50 -0.20
C TRP A 143 -12.13 9.67 -0.54
N ASP A 144 -12.28 9.93 -1.83
CA ASP A 144 -13.31 10.83 -2.31
C ASP A 144 -14.54 10.09 -2.81
N LYS A 145 -15.54 10.86 -3.25
CA LYS A 145 -16.81 10.35 -3.75
C LYS A 145 -16.64 9.32 -4.87
N TRP A 146 -15.70 9.52 -5.79
CA TRP A 146 -15.48 8.63 -6.92
C TRP A 146 -14.81 7.34 -6.46
N ASP A 147 -13.85 7.41 -5.53
CA ASP A 147 -13.22 6.23 -4.93
C ASP A 147 -14.28 5.30 -4.31
N TYR A 148 -15.20 5.84 -3.51
CA TYR A 148 -16.31 5.06 -2.93
C TYR A 148 -17.20 4.41 -3.99
N ILE A 149 -17.55 5.16 -5.06
CA ILE A 149 -18.39 4.64 -6.15
C ILE A 149 -17.70 3.46 -6.84
N PHE A 150 -16.42 3.60 -7.23
CA PHE A 150 -15.70 2.55 -7.94
C PHE A 150 -15.41 1.33 -7.05
N VAL A 151 -15.13 1.52 -5.76
CA VAL A 151 -15.00 0.42 -4.78
C VAL A 151 -16.32 -0.34 -4.63
N GLY A 152 -17.42 0.37 -4.40
CA GLY A 152 -18.74 -0.23 -4.27
C GLY A 152 -19.18 -0.95 -5.53
N ALA A 153 -19.07 -0.29 -6.69
CA ALA A 153 -19.47 -0.85 -7.97
C ALA A 153 -18.65 -2.09 -8.33
N SER A 154 -17.32 -2.05 -8.19
CA SER A 154 -16.46 -3.20 -8.49
C SER A 154 -16.75 -4.40 -7.58
N GLY A 155 -16.92 -4.18 -6.27
CA GLY A 155 -17.27 -5.23 -5.32
C GLY A 155 -18.63 -5.87 -5.59
N VAL A 156 -19.66 -5.06 -5.86
CA VAL A 156 -21.01 -5.55 -6.20
C VAL A 156 -21.03 -6.28 -7.53
N LEU A 157 -20.38 -5.72 -8.57
CA LEU A 157 -20.27 -6.37 -9.88
C LEU A 157 -19.55 -7.72 -9.79
N ALA A 158 -18.49 -7.81 -8.98
CA ALA A 158 -17.81 -9.07 -8.73
C ALA A 158 -18.71 -10.08 -8.01
N ALA A 159 -19.45 -9.67 -6.98
CA ALA A 159 -20.43 -10.53 -6.31
C ALA A 159 -21.51 -11.05 -7.29
N LEU A 160 -22.04 -10.18 -8.15
CA LEU A 160 -23.00 -10.56 -9.19
C LEU A 160 -22.37 -11.50 -10.22
N THR A 161 -21.11 -11.27 -10.60
CA THR A 161 -20.36 -12.16 -11.49
C THR A 161 -20.19 -13.55 -10.87
N ASP A 162 -19.87 -13.62 -9.57
CA ASP A 162 -19.76 -14.87 -8.84
C ASP A 162 -21.10 -15.64 -8.79
N PHE A 163 -22.19 -14.91 -8.57
CA PHE A 163 -23.53 -15.49 -8.48
C PHE A 163 -24.09 -15.94 -9.84
N LEU A 164 -23.94 -15.11 -10.88
CA LEU A 164 -24.59 -15.31 -12.19
C LEU A 164 -23.74 -16.10 -13.18
N VAL A 165 -22.41 -15.96 -13.13
CA VAL A 165 -21.48 -16.52 -14.13
C VAL A 165 -20.65 -17.66 -13.53
N VAL A 166 -19.99 -17.43 -12.40
CA VAL A 166 -19.13 -18.46 -11.77
C VAL A 166 -19.97 -19.60 -11.23
N ARG A 167 -21.06 -19.33 -10.49
CA ARG A 167 -22.00 -20.34 -9.95
C ARG A 167 -21.29 -21.49 -9.19
N ILE A 168 -21.86 -22.69 -9.18
CA ILE A 168 -21.27 -23.94 -8.69
C ILE A 168 -20.66 -24.73 -9.87
N PRO A 169 -19.75 -25.70 -9.66
CA PRO A 169 -19.04 -26.37 -10.76
C PRO A 169 -19.94 -27.17 -11.71
N ALA A 170 -21.03 -27.75 -11.23
CA ALA A 170 -21.97 -28.55 -12.02
C ALA A 170 -23.40 -28.37 -11.52
N SER A 171 -24.38 -28.50 -12.42
CA SER A 171 -25.79 -28.43 -12.05
C SER A 171 -26.19 -29.63 -11.19
N ILE A 172 -26.95 -29.38 -10.12
CA ILE A 172 -27.40 -30.41 -9.19
C ILE A 172 -28.89 -30.65 -9.41
N ASN A 173 -29.24 -31.85 -9.85
CA ASN A 173 -30.62 -32.21 -10.19
C ASN A 173 -31.33 -33.03 -9.11
N SER A 174 -30.62 -33.45 -8.05
CA SER A 174 -31.18 -34.31 -7.00
C SER A 174 -30.51 -34.07 -5.64
N GLY A 175 -31.16 -34.51 -4.57
CA GLY A 175 -30.69 -34.34 -3.20
C GLY A 175 -31.00 -32.95 -2.62
N GLN A 176 -30.37 -32.64 -1.49
CA GLN A 176 -30.61 -31.39 -0.74
C GLN A 176 -30.38 -30.13 -1.58
N TYR A 177 -29.41 -30.15 -2.49
CA TYR A 177 -29.03 -29.00 -3.32
C TYR A 177 -29.68 -29.00 -4.71
N ALA A 178 -30.77 -29.75 -4.91
CA ALA A 178 -31.46 -29.83 -6.20
C ALA A 178 -31.94 -28.45 -6.70
N GLY A 179 -31.81 -28.22 -8.02
CA GLY A 179 -32.21 -26.98 -8.68
C GLY A 179 -31.10 -25.93 -8.79
N GLN A 180 -29.93 -26.18 -8.20
CA GLN A 180 -28.80 -25.27 -8.31
C GLN A 180 -28.08 -25.45 -9.65
N LEU A 181 -27.88 -24.35 -10.39
CA LEU A 181 -27.31 -24.35 -11.73
C LEU A 181 -25.77 -24.31 -11.70
N GLY A 182 -25.16 -25.13 -12.55
CA GLY A 182 -23.72 -25.13 -12.78
C GLY A 182 -23.23 -23.92 -13.58
N SER A 183 -21.92 -23.70 -13.50
CA SER A 183 -21.20 -22.69 -14.28
C SER A 183 -21.14 -23.07 -15.76
N PRO A 184 -21.63 -22.20 -16.67
CA PRO A 184 -21.43 -22.43 -18.10
C PRO A 184 -19.95 -22.38 -18.48
N LEU A 185 -19.14 -21.54 -17.82
CA LEU A 185 -17.70 -21.43 -18.10
C LEU A 185 -16.92 -22.65 -17.61
N THR A 186 -17.24 -23.19 -16.44
CA THR A 186 -16.63 -24.45 -16.00
C THR A 186 -17.01 -25.60 -16.93
N ALA A 187 -18.28 -25.67 -17.34
CA ALA A 187 -18.71 -26.68 -18.29
C ALA A 187 -17.96 -26.57 -19.63
N TRP A 188 -17.79 -25.35 -20.15
CA TRP A 188 -17.02 -25.08 -21.36
C TRP A 188 -15.55 -25.51 -21.22
N LEU A 189 -14.86 -25.13 -20.14
CA LEU A 189 -13.46 -25.57 -19.90
C LEU A 189 -13.34 -27.09 -19.80
N LYS A 190 -14.32 -27.78 -19.20
CA LYS A 190 -14.32 -29.23 -19.05
C LYS A 190 -14.56 -30.00 -20.37
N GLN A 191 -15.02 -29.33 -21.43
CA GLN A 191 -15.14 -29.95 -22.75
C GLN A 191 -13.77 -30.27 -23.36
N TYR A 192 -12.74 -29.50 -23.03
CA TYR A 192 -11.35 -29.71 -23.44
C TYR A 192 -10.69 -30.77 -22.56
N ASN A 193 -11.11 -32.03 -22.76
CA ASN A 193 -10.52 -33.17 -22.10
C ASN A 193 -10.10 -34.24 -23.11
N MET A 194 -9.20 -35.11 -22.68
CA MET A 194 -8.54 -36.12 -23.52
C MET A 194 -9.51 -37.16 -24.11
N ASN A 195 -10.69 -37.34 -23.49
CA ASN A 195 -11.69 -38.32 -23.94
C ASN A 195 -12.58 -37.77 -25.04
N ASN A 196 -12.88 -36.47 -25.00
CA ASN A 196 -13.90 -35.86 -25.86
C ASN A 196 -13.30 -34.94 -26.94
N ALA A 197 -12.10 -34.41 -26.72
CA ALA A 197 -11.42 -33.50 -27.65
C ALA A 197 -10.35 -34.25 -28.46
N ASN A 198 -10.21 -33.87 -29.74
CA ASN A 198 -9.16 -34.36 -30.64
C ASN A 198 -8.25 -33.23 -31.16
N ASP A 199 -8.18 -32.12 -30.43
CA ASP A 199 -7.31 -31.00 -30.76
C ASP A 199 -5.84 -31.25 -30.40
N TRP A 200 -4.97 -30.31 -30.78
CA TRP A 200 -3.54 -30.39 -30.53
C TRP A 200 -3.19 -30.51 -29.03
N PHE A 201 -3.97 -29.88 -28.16
CA PHE A 201 -3.74 -29.88 -26.72
C PHE A 201 -4.09 -31.24 -26.11
N ALA A 202 -5.22 -31.83 -26.50
CA ALA A 202 -5.62 -33.15 -26.07
C ALA A 202 -4.62 -34.24 -26.53
N GLN A 203 -4.07 -34.12 -27.74
CA GLN A 203 -3.03 -35.02 -28.24
C GLN A 203 -1.72 -34.85 -27.45
N TRP A 204 -1.29 -33.61 -27.22
CA TRP A 204 -0.10 -33.32 -26.41
C TRP A 204 -0.23 -33.84 -24.97
N ALA A 205 -1.38 -33.62 -24.32
CA ALA A 205 -1.68 -34.13 -22.99
C ALA A 205 -1.63 -35.67 -22.95
N LYS A 206 -2.10 -36.37 -23.98
CA LYS A 206 -2.03 -37.85 -24.07
C LYS A 206 -0.60 -38.35 -24.14
N GLU A 207 0.27 -37.66 -24.87
CA GLU A 207 1.69 -38.01 -24.92
C GLU A 207 2.38 -37.75 -23.58
N LEU A 208 2.04 -36.65 -22.90
CA LEU A 208 2.51 -36.38 -21.54
C LEU A 208 2.03 -37.44 -20.53
N GLU A 209 0.78 -37.89 -20.60
CA GLU A 209 0.26 -38.96 -19.73
C GLU A 209 1.05 -40.27 -19.90
N LYS A 210 1.47 -40.59 -21.13
CA LYS A 210 2.27 -41.79 -21.42
C LYS A 210 3.72 -41.66 -20.95
N THR A 211 4.33 -40.50 -21.17
CA THR A 211 5.77 -40.28 -20.94
C THR A 211 6.08 -39.88 -19.49
N CYS A 212 5.23 -39.07 -18.87
CA CYS A 212 5.43 -38.52 -17.53
C CYS A 212 4.74 -39.36 -16.44
N LYS A 213 5.06 -40.66 -16.35
CA LYS A 213 4.54 -41.54 -15.30
C LYS A 213 5.20 -41.29 -13.94
N THR A 214 4.41 -41.11 -12.89
CA THR A 214 4.89 -40.72 -11.56
C THR A 214 4.55 -41.79 -10.52
N PRO A 215 5.37 -41.96 -9.46
CA PRO A 215 5.11 -42.96 -8.43
C PRO A 215 3.84 -42.66 -7.63
N TYR A 216 3.54 -41.38 -7.41
CA TYR A 216 2.40 -40.93 -6.63
C TYR A 216 1.04 -41.05 -7.34
N ASP A 217 1.02 -41.50 -8.60
CA ASP A 217 -0.18 -41.85 -9.38
C ASP A 217 -0.70 -43.28 -9.06
N ASN A 218 0.04 -44.03 -8.24
CA ASN A 218 -0.34 -45.39 -7.85
C ASN A 218 -1.53 -45.39 -6.86
N GLN A 219 -2.65 -45.98 -7.30
CA GLN A 219 -3.92 -45.99 -6.58
C GLN A 219 -4.03 -47.07 -5.49
N SER A 220 -3.10 -48.02 -5.39
CA SER A 220 -3.20 -49.14 -4.44
C SER A 220 -2.48 -48.89 -3.11
N LEU A 221 -1.67 -47.84 -3.01
CA LEU A 221 -0.78 -47.62 -1.87
C LEU A 221 -1.42 -46.86 -0.71
N LEU A 222 -2.41 -46.01 -1.00
CA LEU A 222 -3.16 -45.28 0.01
C LEU A 222 -4.59 -45.84 0.09
N GLY A 223 -5.03 -46.17 1.31
CA GLY A 223 -6.38 -46.66 1.56
C GLY A 223 -7.46 -45.69 1.07
N GLY A 224 -8.55 -46.23 0.52
CA GLY A 224 -9.71 -45.44 0.09
C GLY A 224 -9.56 -44.70 -1.25
N MET A 225 -8.45 -44.90 -1.96
CA MET A 225 -8.25 -44.39 -3.32
C MET A 225 -9.17 -45.06 -4.35
N SER A 226 -9.42 -44.32 -5.42
CA SER A 226 -10.16 -44.76 -6.60
C SER A 226 -9.69 -43.95 -7.82
N PRO A 227 -10.05 -44.34 -9.06
CA PRO A 227 -9.71 -43.57 -10.27
C PRO A 227 -10.16 -42.10 -10.22
N ASN A 228 -11.20 -41.80 -9.43
CA ASN A 228 -11.73 -40.44 -9.29
C ASN A 228 -11.17 -39.69 -8.07
N SER A 229 -10.56 -40.37 -7.08
CA SER A 229 -10.14 -39.73 -5.82
C SER A 229 -8.64 -39.70 -5.57
N HIS A 230 -7.83 -40.51 -6.28
CA HIS A 230 -6.38 -40.57 -6.03
C HIS A 230 -5.70 -39.21 -6.22
N ARG A 231 -6.10 -38.42 -7.22
CA ARG A 231 -5.58 -37.06 -7.46
C ARG A 231 -5.86 -36.09 -6.31
N PHE A 232 -6.95 -36.26 -5.58
CA PHE A 232 -7.19 -35.43 -4.39
C PHE A 232 -6.37 -35.93 -3.21
N GLN A 233 -6.27 -37.25 -3.05
CA GLN A 233 -5.63 -37.89 -1.90
C GLN A 233 -4.10 -37.80 -1.92
N SER A 234 -3.49 -37.87 -3.10
CA SER A 234 -2.04 -37.75 -3.28
C SER A 234 -1.65 -36.28 -3.44
N LEU A 235 -0.77 -35.78 -2.56
CA LEU A 235 -0.30 -34.40 -2.59
C LEU A 235 0.51 -34.09 -3.85
N GLY A 236 1.02 -35.12 -4.53
CA GLY A 236 1.72 -34.98 -5.81
C GLY A 236 0.88 -34.38 -6.92
N HIS A 237 -0.46 -34.45 -6.85
CA HIS A 237 -1.34 -33.83 -7.86
C HIS A 237 -1.84 -32.43 -7.44
N ASP A 238 -1.48 -31.89 -6.28
CA ASP A 238 -1.85 -30.51 -5.94
C ASP A 238 -1.09 -29.51 -6.83
N PRO A 239 -1.76 -28.53 -7.47
CA PRO A 239 -1.09 -27.59 -8.39
C PRO A 239 0.04 -26.76 -7.78
N VAL A 240 0.10 -26.63 -6.45
CA VAL A 240 1.16 -25.89 -5.74
C VAL A 240 2.00 -26.84 -4.89
N LEU A 241 1.36 -27.66 -4.06
CA LEU A 241 2.07 -28.56 -3.16
C LEU A 241 2.76 -29.71 -3.90
N GLY A 242 2.28 -30.07 -5.09
CA GLY A 242 2.90 -31.06 -5.96
C GLY A 242 4.34 -30.70 -6.34
N PHE A 243 4.66 -29.41 -6.50
CA PHE A 243 6.04 -28.98 -6.79
C PHE A 243 7.01 -29.26 -5.64
N VAL A 244 6.50 -29.48 -4.43
CA VAL A 244 7.29 -29.92 -3.28
C VAL A 244 7.16 -31.43 -3.12
N PHE A 245 5.96 -31.93 -2.82
CA PHE A 245 5.74 -33.34 -2.48
C PHE A 245 5.85 -34.25 -3.70
N GLY A 246 5.26 -33.88 -4.83
CA GLY A 246 5.31 -34.66 -6.07
C GLY A 246 6.72 -34.78 -6.64
N VAL A 247 7.51 -33.70 -6.62
CA VAL A 247 8.92 -33.74 -7.03
C VAL A 247 9.73 -34.63 -6.09
N LEU A 248 9.57 -34.49 -4.77
CA LEU A 248 10.24 -35.35 -3.79
C LEU A 248 9.84 -36.82 -3.93
N ASP A 249 8.55 -37.09 -4.18
CA ASP A 249 8.00 -38.42 -4.38
C ASP A 249 8.57 -39.07 -5.65
N ILE A 250 8.72 -38.31 -6.74
CA ILE A 250 9.41 -38.77 -7.95
C ILE A 250 10.90 -39.05 -7.66
N MET A 251 11.59 -38.19 -6.92
CA MET A 251 13.00 -38.42 -6.61
C MET A 251 13.21 -39.68 -5.75
N LYS A 252 12.29 -39.97 -4.81
CA LYS A 252 12.44 -41.04 -3.81
C LYS A 252 11.67 -42.32 -4.13
N GLY A 253 10.81 -42.32 -5.15
CA GLY A 253 9.93 -43.44 -5.43
C GLY A 253 8.85 -43.63 -4.37
N THR A 254 8.37 -42.55 -3.78
CA THR A 254 7.35 -42.56 -2.73
C THR A 254 6.03 -41.99 -3.21
N ILE A 255 5.00 -42.13 -2.38
CA ILE A 255 3.75 -41.41 -2.48
C ILE A 255 3.46 -40.76 -1.12
N THR A 256 3.17 -39.47 -1.14
CA THR A 256 2.81 -38.68 0.04
C THR A 256 1.39 -38.16 -0.11
N GLY A 257 0.52 -38.46 0.85
CA GLY A 257 -0.89 -38.11 0.74
C GLY A 257 -1.71 -38.47 1.96
N PHE A 258 -3.02 -38.55 1.75
CA PHE A 258 -4.00 -38.91 2.76
C PHE A 258 -4.74 -40.19 2.37
N SER A 259 -4.68 -41.19 3.24
CA SER A 259 -5.61 -42.33 3.17
C SER A 259 -7.00 -41.91 3.61
N TYR A 260 -8.03 -42.61 3.17
CA TYR A 260 -9.44 -42.37 3.51
C TYR A 260 -10.09 -43.65 4.03
N ASP A 261 -10.61 -43.60 5.25
CA ASP A 261 -11.41 -44.67 5.84
C ASP A 261 -12.91 -44.40 5.60
N LYS A 262 -13.55 -45.29 4.84
CA LYS A 262 -14.97 -45.20 4.48
C LYS A 262 -15.90 -45.39 5.68
N LEU A 263 -15.46 -46.10 6.73
CA LEU A 263 -16.30 -46.39 7.90
C LEU A 263 -16.35 -45.20 8.85
N THR A 264 -15.19 -44.56 9.07
CA THR A 264 -15.07 -43.44 10.02
C THR A 264 -15.17 -42.07 9.36
N GLY A 265 -15.03 -41.97 8.03
CA GLY A 265 -14.96 -40.69 7.32
C GLY A 265 -13.63 -39.95 7.49
N ASN A 266 -12.70 -40.55 8.24
CA ASN A 266 -11.44 -39.91 8.62
C ASN A 266 -10.35 -40.14 7.58
N HIS A 267 -9.43 -39.19 7.56
CA HIS A 267 -8.26 -39.22 6.70
C HIS A 267 -6.99 -39.25 7.54
N LEU A 268 -6.00 -40.04 7.11
CA LEU A 268 -4.70 -40.12 7.79
C LEU A 268 -3.59 -39.79 6.83
N PHE A 269 -2.67 -38.92 7.25
CA PHE A 269 -1.48 -38.60 6.49
C PHE A 269 -0.57 -39.83 6.40
N VAL A 270 -0.17 -40.19 5.19
CA VAL A 270 0.62 -41.39 4.91
C VAL A 270 1.70 -41.04 3.89
N ASN A 271 2.91 -41.55 4.16
CA ASN A 271 3.98 -41.65 3.19
C ASN A 271 4.30 -43.13 2.99
N ALA A 272 4.29 -43.60 1.74
CA ALA A 272 4.54 -45.00 1.41
C ALA A 272 5.56 -45.11 0.26
N VAL A 273 6.37 -46.17 0.29
CA VAL A 273 7.30 -46.50 -0.80
C VAL A 273 6.54 -47.26 -1.88
N VAL A 274 6.67 -46.85 -3.13
CA VAL A 274 5.92 -47.46 -4.24
C VAL A 274 6.45 -48.83 -4.60
N ARG A 275 7.78 -48.97 -4.65
CA ARG A 275 8.47 -50.24 -4.92
C ARG A 275 9.86 -50.23 -4.29
N PRO A 276 10.39 -51.37 -3.81
CA PRO A 276 11.75 -51.46 -3.28
C PRO A 276 12.86 -51.24 -4.34
N ASP A 277 12.55 -51.47 -5.61
CA ASP A 277 13.46 -51.41 -6.77
C ASP A 277 13.37 -50.08 -7.54
N TYR A 278 12.84 -49.02 -6.92
CA TYR A 278 12.75 -47.72 -7.57
C TYR A 278 14.12 -47.04 -7.65
N GLU A 279 14.59 -46.79 -8.88
CA GLU A 279 15.80 -46.02 -9.13
C GLU A 279 15.55 -44.51 -8.92
N PRO A 280 16.24 -43.85 -7.99
CA PRO A 280 16.10 -42.42 -7.76
C PRO A 280 16.45 -41.60 -9.01
N VAL A 281 15.65 -40.58 -9.31
CA VAL A 281 15.91 -39.65 -10.41
C VAL A 281 16.37 -38.28 -9.90
N GLY A 282 17.14 -37.57 -10.72
CA GLY A 282 17.66 -36.24 -10.39
C GLY A 282 16.57 -35.16 -10.30
N LEU A 283 16.88 -34.04 -9.65
CA LEU A 283 15.91 -32.95 -9.41
C LEU A 283 15.30 -32.38 -10.71
N ILE A 284 16.13 -32.11 -11.72
CA ILE A 284 15.66 -31.53 -12.99
C ILE A 284 14.72 -32.49 -13.71
N GLU A 285 15.08 -33.78 -13.77
CA GLU A 285 14.24 -34.82 -14.37
C GLU A 285 12.92 -34.95 -13.60
N ALA A 286 12.98 -35.01 -12.27
CA ALA A 286 11.80 -35.08 -11.41
C ALA A 286 10.87 -33.88 -11.62
N PHE A 287 11.43 -32.68 -11.71
CA PHE A 287 10.68 -31.45 -11.95
C PHE A 287 9.97 -31.44 -13.31
N LEU A 288 10.69 -31.77 -14.39
CA LEU A 288 10.10 -31.82 -15.75
C LEU A 288 9.04 -32.90 -15.86
N LYS A 289 9.29 -34.08 -15.27
CA LYS A 289 8.33 -35.19 -15.22
C LYS A 289 7.09 -34.81 -14.42
N HIS A 290 7.25 -34.14 -13.29
CA HIS A 290 6.14 -33.65 -12.48
C HIS A 290 5.29 -32.63 -13.25
N LEU A 291 5.93 -31.64 -13.89
CA LEU A 291 5.25 -30.62 -14.68
C LEU A 291 4.42 -31.25 -15.81
N GLY A 292 5.03 -32.15 -16.60
CA GLY A 292 4.31 -32.86 -17.66
C GLY A 292 3.14 -33.70 -17.15
N HIS A 293 3.32 -34.37 -16.00
CA HIS A 293 2.26 -35.14 -15.36
C HIS A 293 1.06 -34.23 -14.98
N LEU A 294 1.30 -33.12 -14.28
CA LEU A 294 0.24 -32.17 -13.91
C LEU A 294 -0.49 -31.61 -15.14
N VAL A 295 0.22 -31.27 -16.21
CA VAL A 295 -0.38 -30.76 -17.44
C VAL A 295 -1.34 -31.79 -18.05
N SER A 296 -0.94 -33.07 -18.10
CA SER A 296 -1.83 -34.13 -18.59
C SER A 296 -3.06 -34.32 -17.70
N ASP A 297 -2.91 -34.24 -16.38
CA ASP A 297 -4.02 -34.37 -15.43
C ASP A 297 -5.06 -33.25 -15.54
N VAL A 298 -4.67 -32.01 -15.88
CA VAL A 298 -5.62 -30.91 -16.15
C VAL A 298 -6.60 -31.28 -17.26
N ALA A 299 -6.12 -32.03 -18.26
CA ALA A 299 -6.91 -32.47 -19.41
C ALA A 299 -7.73 -33.75 -19.14
N THR A 300 -7.70 -34.31 -17.93
CA THR A 300 -8.54 -35.45 -17.57
C THR A 300 -9.99 -35.00 -17.27
N PRO A 301 -10.99 -35.91 -17.34
CA PRO A 301 -12.35 -35.57 -16.96
C PRO A 301 -12.46 -35.02 -15.52
N GLN A 302 -11.72 -35.60 -14.57
CA GLN A 302 -11.76 -35.17 -13.17
C GLN A 302 -10.96 -33.89 -12.92
N GLY A 303 -9.81 -33.71 -13.59
CA GLY A 303 -8.93 -32.56 -13.42
C GLY A 303 -8.10 -32.60 -12.15
N LEU A 304 -7.25 -31.59 -11.96
CA LEU A 304 -6.46 -31.40 -10.73
C LEU A 304 -7.33 -30.85 -9.59
N PRO A 305 -6.96 -31.09 -8.32
CA PRO A 305 -7.57 -30.43 -7.18
C PRO A 305 -7.34 -28.91 -7.19
N VAL A 306 -8.16 -28.18 -6.45
CA VAL A 306 -7.93 -26.74 -6.20
C VAL A 306 -6.62 -26.57 -5.42
N PRO A 307 -5.80 -25.54 -5.69
CA PRO A 307 -4.53 -25.36 -4.99
C PRO A 307 -4.69 -25.33 -3.48
N PHE A 308 -3.83 -26.07 -2.77
CA PHE A 308 -3.84 -26.26 -1.31
C PHE A 308 -5.06 -27.00 -0.75
N MET A 309 -6.06 -27.33 -1.57
CA MET A 309 -7.30 -27.94 -1.08
C MET A 309 -7.07 -29.36 -0.56
N SER A 310 -6.04 -30.05 -1.08
CA SER A 310 -5.67 -31.38 -0.60
C SER A 310 -5.22 -31.39 0.87
N LEU A 311 -4.79 -30.27 1.45
CA LEU A 311 -4.45 -30.15 2.88
C LEU A 311 -5.67 -30.24 3.80
N PHE A 312 -6.86 -29.88 3.31
CA PHE A 312 -8.08 -29.97 4.12
C PHE A 312 -8.39 -31.42 4.52
N GLN A 313 -7.82 -32.42 3.84
CA GLN A 313 -7.87 -33.82 4.25
C GLN A 313 -7.22 -34.06 5.62
N GLY A 314 -6.31 -33.19 6.08
CA GLY A 314 -5.77 -33.29 7.44
C GLY A 314 -6.74 -32.87 8.55
N LEU A 315 -7.90 -32.27 8.21
CA LEU A 315 -8.83 -31.70 9.18
C LEU A 315 -10.03 -32.62 9.45
N ASN A 316 -9.83 -33.61 10.31
CA ASN A 316 -10.88 -34.54 10.79
C ASN A 316 -11.75 -33.93 11.90
N ILE A 317 -12.15 -32.66 11.75
CA ILE A 317 -13.09 -31.98 12.64
C ILE A 317 -14.45 -31.84 11.95
N ASN A 318 -15.53 -31.78 12.74
CA ASN A 318 -16.89 -31.67 12.20
C ASN A 318 -17.02 -30.47 11.26
N SER A 319 -17.73 -30.68 10.15
CA SER A 319 -17.92 -29.68 9.11
C SER A 319 -19.03 -28.71 9.49
N PHE A 320 -18.87 -27.45 9.09
CA PHE A 320 -19.89 -26.42 9.30
C PHE A 320 -21.07 -26.54 8.34
N TRP A 321 -20.95 -27.33 7.27
CA TRP A 321 -22.01 -27.51 6.25
C TRP A 321 -22.94 -28.67 6.57
N LYS A 322 -22.40 -29.75 7.16
CA LYS A 322 -23.16 -30.94 7.51
C LYS A 322 -22.59 -31.57 8.78
N GLU A 323 -23.44 -31.69 9.80
CA GLU A 323 -23.05 -32.14 11.14
C GLU A 323 -22.51 -33.58 11.18
N ASP A 324 -22.82 -34.40 10.18
CA ASP A 324 -22.41 -35.81 10.08
C ASP A 324 -21.11 -36.05 9.30
N ARG A 325 -20.38 -34.99 8.93
CA ARG A 325 -19.15 -35.09 8.13
C ARG A 325 -18.02 -34.25 8.69
N THR A 326 -16.79 -34.65 8.39
CA THR A 326 -15.60 -33.83 8.67
C THR A 326 -15.34 -32.81 7.57
N ILE A 327 -14.51 -31.79 7.85
CA ILE A 327 -13.99 -30.88 6.83
C ILE A 327 -13.21 -31.65 5.75
N ALA A 328 -12.41 -32.63 6.17
CA ALA A 328 -11.68 -33.52 5.27
C ALA A 328 -12.59 -34.25 4.27
N GLU A 329 -13.65 -34.90 4.76
CA GLU A 329 -14.63 -35.58 3.90
C GLU A 329 -15.37 -34.60 2.99
N THR A 330 -15.72 -33.42 3.50
CA THR A 330 -16.39 -32.39 2.72
C THR A 330 -15.53 -31.92 1.56
N ALA A 331 -14.24 -31.62 1.81
CA ALA A 331 -13.31 -31.22 0.75
C ALA A 331 -13.13 -32.34 -0.30
N ARG A 332 -12.99 -33.59 0.14
CA ARG A 332 -12.94 -34.75 -0.78
C ARG A 332 -14.20 -34.83 -1.63
N ARG A 333 -15.37 -34.62 -1.05
CA ARG A 333 -16.65 -34.66 -1.77
C ARG A 333 -16.79 -33.52 -2.76
N MET A 334 -16.40 -32.30 -2.36
CA MET A 334 -16.40 -31.14 -3.26
C MET A 334 -15.60 -31.43 -4.53
N TYR A 335 -14.38 -31.96 -4.38
CA TYR A 335 -13.56 -32.34 -5.54
C TYR A 335 -14.26 -33.38 -6.42
N LEU A 336 -14.83 -34.43 -5.83
CA LEU A 336 -15.56 -35.47 -6.56
C LEU A 336 -16.80 -34.93 -7.29
N ASP A 337 -17.48 -33.94 -6.73
CA ASP A 337 -18.62 -33.26 -7.35
C ASP A 337 -18.17 -32.19 -8.39
N GLY A 338 -16.89 -32.18 -8.75
CA GLY A 338 -16.35 -31.41 -9.87
C GLY A 338 -15.74 -30.06 -9.48
N TYR A 339 -15.51 -29.81 -8.20
CA TYR A 339 -14.83 -28.63 -7.69
C TYR A 339 -13.31 -28.75 -7.88
N ASP A 340 -12.86 -28.60 -9.12
CA ASP A 340 -11.50 -28.85 -9.59
C ASP A 340 -10.73 -27.55 -9.89
N PHE A 341 -9.47 -27.68 -10.31
CA PHE A 341 -8.61 -26.57 -10.69
C PHE A 341 -9.22 -25.68 -11.78
N ARG A 342 -9.96 -26.25 -12.74
CA ARG A 342 -10.63 -25.49 -13.80
C ARG A 342 -11.74 -24.61 -13.23
N HIS A 343 -12.54 -25.14 -12.30
CA HIS A 343 -13.53 -24.33 -11.60
C HIS A 343 -12.88 -23.23 -10.74
N PHE A 344 -11.72 -23.50 -10.13
CA PHE A 344 -10.94 -22.48 -9.43
C PHE A 344 -10.48 -21.34 -10.37
N LEU A 345 -10.02 -21.66 -11.59
CA LEU A 345 -9.67 -20.64 -12.59
C LEU A 345 -10.88 -19.77 -12.95
N VAL A 346 -12.05 -20.38 -13.16
CA VAL A 346 -13.30 -19.65 -13.41
C VAL A 346 -13.67 -18.79 -12.20
N SER A 347 -13.49 -19.30 -10.99
CA SER A 347 -13.72 -18.55 -9.75
C SER A 347 -12.84 -17.32 -9.65
N GLY A 348 -11.63 -17.37 -10.21
CA GLY A 348 -10.68 -16.26 -10.33
C GLY A 348 -11.17 -15.07 -11.16
N ILE A 349 -12.20 -15.24 -11.98
CA ILE A 349 -12.84 -14.12 -12.69
C ILE A 349 -13.43 -13.11 -11.69
N THR A 350 -13.94 -13.58 -10.55
CA THR A 350 -14.54 -12.71 -9.52
C THR A 350 -13.55 -11.68 -8.96
N PRO A 351 -12.41 -12.08 -8.35
CA PRO A 351 -11.40 -11.12 -7.95
C PRO A 351 -10.77 -10.38 -9.13
N GLY A 352 -10.69 -11.02 -10.31
CA GLY A 352 -10.21 -10.39 -11.54
C GLY A 352 -11.02 -9.17 -11.96
N VAL A 353 -12.35 -9.19 -11.81
CA VAL A 353 -13.23 -8.04 -12.09
C VAL A 353 -12.89 -6.85 -11.19
N ILE A 354 -12.66 -7.10 -9.89
CA ILE A 354 -12.27 -6.03 -8.93
C ILE A 354 -10.93 -5.43 -9.34
N GLU A 355 -9.92 -6.28 -9.52
CA GLU A 355 -8.56 -5.86 -9.85
C GLU A 355 -8.53 -5.09 -11.17
N MET A 356 -9.26 -5.54 -12.19
CA MET A 356 -9.34 -4.87 -13.48
C MET A 356 -10.00 -3.49 -13.37
N ILE A 357 -11.19 -3.40 -12.76
CA ILE A 357 -11.94 -2.14 -12.66
C ILE A 357 -11.18 -1.13 -11.81
N LEU A 358 -10.70 -1.53 -10.63
CA LEU A 358 -10.04 -0.60 -9.72
C LEU A 358 -8.67 -0.17 -10.24
N ARG A 359 -7.86 -1.07 -10.82
CA ARG A 359 -6.57 -0.67 -11.39
C ARG A 359 -6.75 0.21 -12.62
N ALA A 360 -7.75 -0.06 -13.46
CA ALA A 360 -8.08 0.83 -14.58
C ALA A 360 -8.49 2.22 -14.08
N TYR A 361 -9.39 2.29 -13.08
CA TYR A 361 -9.78 3.56 -12.47
C TYR A 361 -8.59 4.33 -11.88
N MET A 362 -7.75 3.67 -11.09
CA MET A 362 -6.57 4.27 -10.47
C MET A 362 -5.58 4.79 -11.53
N MET A 363 -5.35 4.00 -12.59
CA MET A 363 -4.47 4.40 -13.68
C MET A 363 -5.01 5.61 -14.44
N LEU A 364 -6.29 5.60 -14.80
CA LEU A 364 -6.95 6.73 -15.49
C LEU A 364 -6.92 8.00 -14.65
N ARG A 365 -7.21 7.87 -13.36
CA ARG A 365 -7.18 8.99 -12.41
C ARG A 365 -5.77 9.58 -12.29
N HIS A 366 -4.77 8.73 -12.09
CA HIS A 366 -3.39 9.15 -11.97
C HIS A 366 -2.89 9.89 -13.22
N TYR A 367 -3.28 9.40 -14.41
CA TYR A 367 -3.01 10.07 -15.68
C TYR A 367 -3.71 11.43 -15.77
N SER A 368 -4.99 11.51 -15.36
CA SER A 368 -5.76 12.77 -15.41
C SER A 368 -5.23 13.86 -14.47
N GLU A 369 -4.56 13.48 -13.38
CA GLU A 369 -3.97 14.39 -12.40
C GLU A 369 -2.56 14.87 -12.83
N GLY A 370 -2.08 14.52 -14.03
CA GLY A 370 -0.81 14.99 -14.59
C GLY A 370 0.44 14.44 -13.89
N LYS A 371 0.31 13.34 -13.14
CA LYS A 371 1.40 12.72 -12.37
C LYS A 371 2.24 11.77 -13.24
N GLU A 372 3.50 11.53 -12.84
CA GLU A 372 4.43 10.65 -13.57
C GLU A 372 3.87 9.24 -13.81
N THR A 373 4.31 8.57 -14.88
CA THR A 373 3.80 7.24 -15.29
C THR A 373 4.11 6.10 -14.32
N ASN A 374 5.02 6.30 -13.37
CA ASN A 374 5.45 5.24 -12.45
C ASN A 374 4.50 5.11 -11.24
N LEU A 375 3.34 4.49 -11.46
CA LEU A 375 2.34 4.28 -10.42
C LEU A 375 2.68 3.03 -9.60
N SER A 376 3.19 3.24 -8.39
CA SER A 376 3.41 2.15 -7.43
C SER A 376 2.10 1.73 -6.74
N ILE A 377 1.15 1.19 -7.54
CA ILE A 377 -0.22 0.83 -7.13
C ILE A 377 -0.21 -0.06 -5.88
N ASN A 378 0.74 -1.00 -5.80
CA ASN A 378 0.80 -2.00 -4.75
C ASN A 378 1.33 -1.44 -3.40
N SER A 379 2.02 -0.30 -3.40
CA SER A 379 2.55 0.33 -2.18
C SER A 379 1.69 1.49 -1.69
N HIS A 380 0.86 2.08 -2.55
CA HIS A 380 0.05 3.24 -2.17
C HIS A 380 -1.04 2.84 -1.15
N PRO A 381 -1.05 3.40 0.08
CA PRO A 381 -1.95 2.96 1.15
C PRO A 381 -3.45 3.15 0.81
N LYS A 382 -3.80 4.27 0.17
CA LYS A 382 -5.13 4.50 -0.42
C LYS A 382 -5.61 3.32 -1.29
N TYR A 383 -4.85 2.96 -2.31
CA TYR A 383 -5.27 1.94 -3.28
C TYR A 383 -5.39 0.55 -2.66
N ARG A 384 -4.49 0.21 -1.73
CA ARG A 384 -4.58 -1.04 -0.96
C ARG A 384 -5.86 -1.09 -0.13
N SER A 385 -6.23 0.02 0.51
CA SER A 385 -7.48 0.09 1.29
C SER A 385 -8.72 -0.06 0.40
N MET A 386 -8.71 0.51 -0.81
CA MET A 386 -9.79 0.37 -1.79
C MET A 386 -9.96 -1.08 -2.26
N LEU A 387 -8.85 -1.74 -2.62
CA LEU A 387 -8.84 -3.16 -3.01
C LEU A 387 -9.35 -4.05 -1.87
N LEU A 388 -8.86 -3.84 -0.64
CA LEU A 388 -9.34 -4.58 0.53
C LEU A 388 -10.86 -4.47 0.70
N ALA A 389 -11.40 -3.25 0.61
CA ALA A 389 -12.83 -3.04 0.78
C ALA A 389 -13.65 -3.66 -0.35
N ALA A 390 -13.24 -3.52 -1.61
CA ALA A 390 -13.93 -4.15 -2.73
C ALA A 390 -13.92 -5.69 -2.62
N HIS A 391 -12.78 -6.28 -2.25
CA HIS A 391 -12.71 -7.73 -2.01
C HIS A 391 -13.55 -8.17 -0.81
N THR A 392 -13.68 -7.32 0.21
CA THR A 392 -14.56 -7.57 1.36
C THR A 392 -16.03 -7.59 0.93
N ILE A 393 -16.47 -6.61 0.12
CA ILE A 393 -17.84 -6.58 -0.42
C ILE A 393 -18.13 -7.84 -1.24
N ALA A 394 -17.22 -8.25 -2.13
CA ALA A 394 -17.42 -9.46 -2.93
C ALA A 394 -17.35 -10.76 -2.10
N ALA A 395 -16.52 -10.82 -1.05
CA ALA A 395 -16.49 -11.96 -0.14
C ALA A 395 -17.79 -12.07 0.68
N LEU A 396 -18.35 -10.94 1.12
CA LEU A 396 -19.69 -10.89 1.73
C LEU A 396 -20.77 -11.34 0.73
N GLY A 397 -20.64 -10.93 -0.54
CA GLY A 397 -21.48 -11.42 -1.63
C GLY A 397 -21.41 -12.94 -1.81
N ASN A 398 -20.20 -13.53 -1.78
CA ASN A 398 -20.03 -14.98 -1.83
C ASN A 398 -20.60 -15.68 -0.58
N ALA A 399 -20.43 -15.11 0.62
CA ALA A 399 -21.07 -15.61 1.84
C ALA A 399 -22.61 -15.60 1.71
N GLY A 400 -23.17 -14.52 1.17
CA GLY A 400 -24.59 -14.41 0.83
C GLY A 400 -25.03 -15.46 -0.19
N LYS A 401 -24.26 -15.69 -1.25
CA LYS A 401 -24.49 -16.76 -2.23
C LYS A 401 -24.56 -18.13 -1.56
N ILE A 402 -23.60 -18.47 -0.68
CA ILE A 402 -23.59 -19.74 0.05
C ILE A 402 -24.87 -19.90 0.88
N ALA A 403 -25.26 -18.86 1.63
CA ALA A 403 -26.48 -18.87 2.43
C ALA A 403 -27.74 -19.07 1.57
N LEU A 404 -27.85 -18.36 0.44
CA LEU A 404 -28.96 -18.51 -0.51
C LEU A 404 -29.00 -19.89 -1.17
N MET A 405 -27.84 -20.54 -1.32
CA MET A 405 -27.70 -21.89 -1.89
C MET A 405 -27.77 -22.99 -0.83
N GLN A 406 -28.54 -22.77 0.24
CA GLN A 406 -28.79 -23.74 1.33
C GLN A 406 -27.51 -24.25 2.00
N ASN A 407 -26.49 -23.39 2.12
CA ASN A 407 -25.17 -23.74 2.64
C ASN A 407 -24.47 -24.84 1.82
N ASN A 408 -24.65 -24.86 0.50
CA ASN A 408 -23.90 -25.77 -0.36
C ASN A 408 -22.39 -25.41 -0.33
N PRO A 409 -21.49 -26.31 0.09
CA PRO A 409 -20.06 -26.05 0.11
C PRO A 409 -19.47 -25.77 -1.27
N LEU A 410 -20.10 -26.28 -2.34
CA LEU A 410 -19.70 -26.01 -3.73
C LEU A 410 -19.91 -24.55 -4.17
N ALA A 411 -20.63 -23.74 -3.40
CA ALA A 411 -20.90 -22.34 -3.71
C ALA A 411 -19.79 -21.38 -3.25
N ILE A 412 -18.83 -21.87 -2.45
CA ILE A 412 -17.68 -21.09 -2.01
C ILE A 412 -16.88 -20.64 -3.23
N ASN A 413 -16.32 -19.43 -3.19
CA ASN A 413 -15.36 -18.95 -4.19
C ASN A 413 -13.97 -18.81 -3.54
N PRO A 414 -13.09 -19.82 -3.64
CA PRO A 414 -11.82 -19.82 -2.91
C PRO A 414 -10.87 -18.77 -3.47
N ALA A 415 -10.95 -18.47 -4.78
CA ALA A 415 -10.14 -17.44 -5.40
C ALA A 415 -10.44 -16.05 -4.81
N GLN A 416 -11.71 -15.74 -4.58
CA GLN A 416 -12.12 -14.49 -3.95
C GLN A 416 -11.68 -14.41 -2.47
N TRP A 417 -11.80 -15.50 -1.71
CA TRP A 417 -11.33 -15.54 -0.33
C TRP A 417 -9.80 -15.41 -0.24
N LEU A 418 -9.04 -16.06 -1.13
CA LEU A 418 -7.59 -15.89 -1.22
C LEU A 418 -7.20 -14.46 -1.59
N ALA A 419 -7.91 -13.84 -2.53
CA ALA A 419 -7.69 -12.44 -2.89
C ALA A 419 -7.97 -11.49 -1.72
N LEU A 420 -9.05 -11.72 -0.95
CA LEU A 420 -9.30 -10.97 0.28
C LEU A 420 -8.15 -11.14 1.29
N LEU A 421 -7.72 -12.38 1.55
CA LEU A 421 -6.63 -12.67 2.48
C LEU A 421 -5.32 -12.00 2.08
N ARG A 422 -5.02 -11.93 0.78
CA ARG A 422 -3.85 -11.23 0.24
C ARG A 422 -3.78 -9.77 0.69
N TYR A 423 -4.91 -9.08 0.75
CA TYR A 423 -4.98 -7.68 1.19
C TYR A 423 -5.21 -7.54 2.69
N LEU A 424 -5.96 -8.46 3.29
CA LEU A 424 -6.31 -8.41 4.71
C LEU A 424 -5.10 -8.66 5.61
N ILE A 425 -4.28 -9.69 5.33
CA ILE A 425 -3.14 -10.06 6.18
C ILE A 425 -2.16 -8.90 6.35
N PRO A 426 -1.68 -8.23 5.29
CA PRO A 426 -0.82 -7.07 5.46
C PRO A 426 -1.49 -5.88 6.16
N SER A 427 -2.79 -5.65 5.95
CA SER A 427 -3.52 -4.57 6.63
C SER A 427 -3.67 -4.83 8.12
N VAL A 428 -3.93 -6.08 8.52
CA VAL A 428 -3.97 -6.48 9.93
C VAL A 428 -2.58 -6.34 10.56
N LYS A 429 -1.52 -6.79 9.88
CA LYS A 429 -0.15 -6.57 10.35
C LYS A 429 0.13 -5.08 10.57
N TYR A 430 -0.27 -4.25 9.61
CA TYR A 430 -0.12 -2.81 9.70
C TYR A 430 -0.84 -2.22 10.92
N TRP A 431 -2.12 -2.58 11.14
CA TRP A 431 -2.91 -2.09 12.28
C TRP A 431 -2.37 -2.57 13.64
N LEU A 432 -1.88 -3.81 13.73
CA LEU A 432 -1.43 -4.38 15.00
C LEU A 432 0.01 -3.99 15.37
N PHE A 433 0.90 -3.85 14.39
CA PHE A 433 2.34 -3.77 14.65
C PHE A 433 3.03 -2.53 14.06
N ASP A 434 2.66 -2.10 12.85
CA ASP A 434 3.48 -1.13 12.11
C ASP A 434 2.92 0.30 12.14
N GLN A 435 1.67 0.51 12.55
CA GLN A 435 1.00 1.82 12.49
C GLN A 435 1.76 2.93 13.22
N HIS A 436 2.28 2.66 14.42
CA HIS A 436 3.03 3.66 15.18
C HIS A 436 4.36 3.98 14.51
N ARG A 437 5.11 2.96 14.07
CA ARG A 437 6.38 3.13 13.37
C ARG A 437 6.20 3.96 12.09
N PHE A 438 5.22 3.63 11.25
CA PHE A 438 5.00 4.36 10.01
C PHE A 438 4.51 5.80 10.22
N ARG A 439 3.76 6.08 11.29
CA ARG A 439 3.42 7.46 11.67
C ARG A 439 4.66 8.26 12.04
N LEU A 440 5.56 7.70 12.84
CA LEU A 440 6.81 8.35 13.20
C LEU A 440 7.72 8.57 11.98
N GLU A 441 7.86 7.56 11.12
CA GLU A 441 8.63 7.69 9.87
C GLU A 441 8.08 8.79 8.96
N HIS A 442 6.75 8.90 8.85
CA HIS A 442 6.10 9.97 8.08
C HIS A 442 6.34 11.35 8.68
N GLN A 443 6.23 11.49 10.01
CA GLN A 443 6.54 12.73 10.71
C GLN A 443 8.01 13.13 10.54
N ASN A 444 8.93 12.17 10.64
CA ASN A 444 10.36 12.43 10.44
C ASN A 444 10.66 12.88 9.00
N LYS A 445 10.02 12.27 8.00
CA LYS A 445 10.18 12.69 6.59
C LYS A 445 9.69 14.11 6.34
N ILE A 446 8.51 14.47 6.85
CA ILE A 446 7.99 15.84 6.74
C ILE A 446 8.95 16.82 7.42
N ASN A 447 9.44 16.47 8.61
CA ASN A 447 10.40 17.29 9.33
C ASN A 447 11.69 17.46 8.51
N GLU A 448 12.27 16.39 7.95
CA GLU A 448 13.48 16.47 7.13
C GLU A 448 13.29 17.37 5.91
N GLU A 449 12.17 17.24 5.18
CA GLU A 449 11.88 18.09 4.03
C GLU A 449 11.68 19.57 4.44
N GLY A 450 10.96 19.80 5.55
CA GLY A 450 10.80 21.13 6.13
C GLY A 450 12.13 21.75 6.57
N TRP A 451 12.99 20.98 7.23
CA TRP A 451 14.34 21.40 7.63
C TRP A 451 15.23 21.70 6.42
N ASN A 452 15.19 20.88 5.37
CA ASN A 452 15.94 21.13 4.15
C ASN A 452 15.48 22.42 3.45
N ASN A 453 14.16 22.66 3.39
CA ASN A 453 13.64 23.91 2.84
C ASN A 453 14.03 25.12 3.68
N LEU A 454 13.99 25.00 5.01
CA LEU A 454 14.46 26.06 5.91
C LEU A 454 15.95 26.33 5.75
N LEU A 455 16.77 25.29 5.61
CA LEU A 455 18.21 25.41 5.35
C LEU A 455 18.45 26.10 4.00
N ASN A 456 17.80 25.65 2.93
CA ASN A 456 17.93 26.26 1.61
C ASN A 456 17.48 27.73 1.61
N ASN A 457 16.38 28.05 2.29
CA ASN A 457 15.91 29.44 2.42
C ASN A 457 16.86 30.27 3.29
N SER A 458 17.41 29.68 4.35
CA SER A 458 18.43 30.30 5.19
C SER A 458 19.70 30.56 4.40
N ASP A 459 20.13 29.62 3.55
CA ASP A 459 21.30 29.75 2.69
C ASP A 459 21.07 30.81 1.62
N ALA A 460 19.87 30.87 1.02
CA ALA A 460 19.50 31.93 0.08
C ALA A 460 19.44 33.30 0.76
N LEU A 461 18.87 33.39 1.96
CA LEU A 461 18.88 34.62 2.76
C LEU A 461 20.29 35.01 3.18
N LEU A 462 21.11 34.05 3.61
CA LEU A 462 22.52 34.25 3.92
C LEU A 462 23.29 34.68 2.68
N GLU A 463 23.00 34.16 1.50
CA GLU A 463 23.64 34.58 0.26
C GLU A 463 23.26 36.02 -0.10
N VAL A 464 22.00 36.41 0.10
CA VAL A 464 21.55 37.81 -0.06
C VAL A 464 22.20 38.72 0.99
N VAL A 465 22.26 38.28 2.25
CA VAL A 465 22.86 39.03 3.36
C VAL A 465 24.39 39.07 3.25
N CYS A 466 25.04 38.05 2.72
CA CYS A 466 26.49 38.01 2.50
C CYS A 466 26.89 38.74 1.21
N LYS A 467 26.03 38.78 0.18
CA LYS A 467 26.17 39.71 -0.97
C LYS A 467 25.99 41.16 -0.54
N SER A 468 25.26 41.44 0.55
CA SER A 468 25.38 42.70 1.29
C SER A 468 26.60 42.64 2.23
N GLU A 469 27.79 42.67 1.63
CA GLU A 469 29.13 42.49 2.22
C GLU A 469 29.20 42.43 3.75
N SER A 470 29.16 41.21 4.29
CA SER A 470 29.60 40.91 5.64
C SER A 470 30.82 40.00 5.57
N SER A 471 31.97 40.46 6.07
CA SER A 471 33.19 39.65 6.16
C SER A 471 32.99 38.44 7.07
N LEU A 472 33.37 37.25 6.55
CA LEU A 472 33.36 35.94 7.20
C LEU A 472 33.96 35.97 8.63
N ILE A 473 33.18 35.53 9.62
CA ILE A 473 33.67 35.25 10.97
C ILE A 473 34.33 33.85 10.95
N GLN A 474 35.65 33.79 11.09
CA GLN A 474 36.34 32.52 11.38
C GLN A 474 36.05 32.11 12.82
N LEU A 475 35.24 31.06 13.00
CA LEU A 475 35.12 30.35 14.26
C LEU A 475 36.43 29.59 14.49
N GLY A 476 37.13 29.97 15.57
CA GLY A 476 38.50 29.55 15.87
C GLY A 476 38.73 28.03 15.81
N THR A 477 39.95 27.66 15.45
CA THR A 477 40.46 26.28 15.50
C THR A 477 40.42 25.72 16.93
N ILE A 478 40.04 24.44 17.01
CA ILE A 478 39.83 23.54 18.17
C ILE A 478 40.69 23.85 19.39
#